data_AF-A0A537HKV1-F1
#
_entry.id   AF-A0A537HKV1-F1
#
_cell.length_a   1.000
_cell.length_b   1.000
_cell.length_c   1.000
_cell.angle_alpha   90.00
_cell.angle_beta   90.00
_cell.angle_gamma   90.00
#
_symmetry.space_group_name_H-M   'P 1'
#
loop_
_entity.id
_entity.type
_entity.pdbx_description
1 polymer ?
#
loop_
_entity_poly.entity_id
_entity_poly.type
_entity_poly.pdbx_seq_one_letter_code
_entity_poly.pdbx_strand_id
1 'polypeptide(L)'
;DRTLNLLVIPVEITAQLQNTAYWYGYQPIWQGAYVFNITPDNGIIFKGGVTQLQNGQLPTWQDNNLFITRTLYIGNVLYTISNNMVQMNSLSDLSELGSVSLA
;
A
#
# COMPACT_ATOMS: atom_id res chain seq x y z
N ASP A 1 2.01 17.39 -6.06
CA ASP A 1 3.04 16.36 -6.24
C ASP A 1 4.44 16.89 -6.05
N ARG A 2 4.92 17.72 -6.98
CA ARG A 2 6.27 18.33 -6.89
C ARG A 2 6.51 19.21 -5.66
N THR A 3 5.47 19.69 -4.98
CA THR A 3 5.61 20.50 -3.75
C THR A 3 5.81 19.66 -2.49
N LEU A 4 5.37 18.40 -2.49
CA LEU A 4 5.46 17.52 -1.32
C LEU A 4 6.63 16.53 -1.42
N ASN A 5 7.27 16.41 -2.59
CA ASN A 5 8.34 15.44 -2.83
C ASN A 5 7.89 13.99 -2.55
N LEU A 6 6.60 13.67 -2.77
CA LEU A 6 6.05 12.36 -2.47
C LEU A 6 5.88 11.53 -3.74
N LEU A 7 6.15 10.22 -3.61
CA LEU A 7 5.69 9.22 -4.57
C LEU A 7 4.97 8.13 -3.78
N VAL A 8 3.74 7.84 -4.17
CA VAL A 8 2.95 6.76 -3.58
C VAL A 8 2.57 5.78 -4.68
N ILE A 9 2.92 4.52 -4.49
CA ILE A 9 2.74 3.48 -5.50
C ILE A 9 1.99 2.31 -4.86
N PRO A 10 0.81 1.93 -5.38
CA PRO A 10 0.22 0.64 -5.09
C PRO A 10 1.12 -0.48 -5.61
N VAL A 11 1.41 -1.46 -4.76
CA VAL A 11 2.36 -2.52 -5.02
C VAL A 11 1.85 -3.83 -4.42
N GLU A 12 2.08 -4.92 -5.16
CA GLU A 12 1.88 -6.29 -4.72
C GLU A 12 3.22 -7.00 -4.84
N ILE A 13 3.64 -7.66 -3.76
CA ILE A 13 4.88 -8.42 -3.71
C ILE A 13 4.51 -9.88 -3.52
N THR A 14 4.97 -10.70 -4.46
CA THR A 14 4.86 -12.15 -4.38
C THR A 14 6.23 -12.75 -4.16
N ALA A 15 6.28 -13.85 -3.41
CA ALA A 15 7.48 -14.64 -3.25
C ALA A 15 7.15 -16.12 -3.28
N GLN A 16 8.16 -16.90 -3.65
CA GLN A 16 8.06 -18.33 -3.66
C GLN A 16 8.27 -18.87 -2.23
N LEU A 17 7.18 -19.30 -1.59
CA LEU A 17 7.23 -19.83 -0.21
C LEU A 17 7.59 -21.32 -0.15
N GLN A 18 7.55 -22.02 -1.28
CA GLN A 18 7.89 -23.43 -1.39
C GLN A 18 8.78 -23.65 -2.62
N ASN A 19 9.81 -24.49 -2.49
CA ASN A 19 10.71 -24.84 -3.59
C ASN A 19 10.05 -25.81 -4.58
N THR A 20 9.06 -25.32 -5.33
CA THR A 20 8.37 -26.04 -6.40
C THR A 20 8.70 -25.40 -7.76
N ALA A 21 8.83 -26.20 -8.82
CA ALA A 21 9.07 -25.65 -10.17
C ALA A 21 7.82 -25.02 -10.80
N TYR A 22 6.74 -24.84 -10.03
CA TYR A 22 5.44 -24.45 -10.56
C TYR A 22 5.09 -23.00 -10.24
N TRP A 23 4.38 -22.35 -11.17
CA TRP A 23 3.94 -20.97 -11.06
C TRP A 23 3.05 -20.71 -9.83
N TYR A 24 2.32 -21.71 -9.34
CA TYR A 24 1.50 -21.60 -8.12
C TYR A 24 2.35 -21.55 -6.83
N GLY A 25 3.67 -21.73 -6.92
CA GLY A 25 4.59 -21.57 -5.80
C GLY A 25 4.72 -20.12 -5.32
N TYR A 26 4.36 -19.15 -6.15
CA TYR A 26 4.32 -17.73 -5.77
C TYR A 26 3.05 -17.42 -4.99
N GLN A 27 3.24 -16.89 -3.79
CA GLN A 27 2.16 -16.41 -2.93
C GLN A 27 2.40 -14.92 -2.66
N PRO A 28 1.33 -14.11 -2.54
CA PRO A 28 1.49 -12.74 -2.08
C PRO A 28 2.06 -12.78 -0.67
N ILE A 29 3.09 -11.99 -0.44
CA ILE A 29 3.74 -11.86 0.88
C ILE A 29 3.53 -10.47 1.47
N TRP A 30 3.22 -9.49 0.62
CA TRP A 30 2.85 -8.15 1.04
C TRP A 30 2.06 -7.46 -0.07
N GLN A 31 1.07 -6.65 0.31
CA GLN A 31 0.41 -5.77 -0.63
C GLN A 31 -0.10 -4.50 0.06
N GLY A 32 -0.09 -3.41 -0.69
CA GLY A 32 -0.52 -2.12 -0.18
C GLY A 32 0.01 -0.97 -1.02
N ALA A 33 0.21 0.20 -0.39
CA ALA A 33 0.86 1.34 -1.00
C ALA A 33 2.19 1.63 -0.32
N TYR A 34 3.26 1.71 -1.10
CA TYR A 34 4.54 2.24 -0.62
C TYR A 34 4.61 3.74 -0.80
N VAL A 35 5.07 4.41 0.26
CA VAL A 35 5.24 5.85 0.31
C VAL A 35 6.73 6.16 0.32
N PHE A 36 7.15 7.01 -0.60
CA PHE A 36 8.52 7.48 -0.74
C PHE A 36 8.57 9.00 -0.65
N ASN A 37 9.67 9.50 -0.08
CA ASN A 37 10.10 10.88 -0.22
C ASN A 37 11.19 10.94 -1.31
N ILE A 38 11.02 11.80 -2.31
CA ILE A 38 11.89 11.92 -3.48
C ILE A 38 12.41 13.34 -3.57
N THR A 39 13.71 13.52 -3.35
CA THR A 39 14.37 14.82 -3.47
C THR A 39 15.63 14.68 -4.34
N PRO A 40 16.05 15.74 -5.05
CA PRO A 40 17.31 15.71 -5.79
C PRO A 40 18.52 15.38 -4.90
N ASP A 41 18.56 15.93 -3.69
CA ASP A 41 19.73 15.81 -2.81
C ASP A 41 19.81 14.46 -2.08
N ASN A 42 18.66 13.88 -1.70
CA ASN A 42 18.63 12.62 -0.94
C ASN A 42 18.15 11.40 -1.75
N GLY A 43 17.81 11.59 -3.03
CA GLY A 43 17.27 10.53 -3.88
C GLY A 43 15.90 10.05 -3.42
N ILE A 44 15.68 8.73 -3.45
CA ILE A 44 14.42 8.05 -3.12
C ILE A 44 14.55 7.43 -1.73
N ILE A 45 13.84 7.98 -0.75
CA ILE A 45 13.81 7.48 0.63
C ILE A 45 12.48 6.78 0.88
N PHE A 46 12.53 5.51 1.29
CA PHE A 46 11.34 4.79 1.74
C PHE A 46 10.86 5.34 3.08
N LYS A 47 9.58 5.71 3.14
CA LYS A 47 8.95 6.27 4.34
C LYS A 47 8.12 5.23 5.08
N GLY A 48 7.45 4.33 4.36
CA GLY A 48 6.64 3.28 4.95
C GLY A 48 5.63 2.70 3.97
N GLY A 49 4.91 1.68 4.45
CA GLY A 49 3.84 1.02 3.72
C GLY A 49 2.51 1.17 4.43
N VAL A 50 1.44 1.35 3.65
CA VAL A 50 0.06 1.33 4.13
C VAL A 50 -0.64 0.12 3.51
N THR A 51 -1.37 -0.64 4.31
CA THR A 51 -2.21 -1.76 3.85
C THR A 51 -3.61 -1.64 4.46
N GLN A 52 -4.59 -2.22 3.79
CA GLN A 52 -5.97 -2.34 4.27
C GLN A 52 -6.26 -3.74 4.83
N LEU A 53 -5.24 -4.61 4.88
CA LEU A 53 -5.32 -5.88 5.59
C LEU A 53 -5.31 -5.64 7.10
N GLN A 54 -5.92 -6.54 7.85
CA GLN A 54 -5.88 -6.47 9.31
C GLN A 54 -4.45 -6.62 9.82
N ASN A 55 -4.17 -6.02 10.99
CA ASN A 55 -2.84 -6.12 11.58
C ASN A 55 -2.41 -7.58 11.79
N GLY A 56 -1.24 -7.94 11.27
CA GLY A 56 -0.71 -9.31 11.31
C GLY A 56 -1.29 -10.28 10.27
N GLN A 57 -2.25 -9.85 9.45
CA GLN A 57 -2.78 -10.66 8.36
C GLN A 57 -1.78 -10.70 7.19
N LEU A 58 -1.45 -11.92 6.75
CA LEU A 58 -0.75 -12.12 5.48
C LEU A 58 -1.75 -12.05 4.32
N PRO A 59 -1.38 -11.43 3.19
CA PRO A 59 -2.25 -11.39 2.02
C PRO A 59 -2.49 -12.80 1.48
N THR A 60 -3.69 -13.02 0.97
CA THR A 60 -4.06 -14.19 0.18
C THR A 60 -4.73 -13.74 -1.13
N TRP A 61 -4.83 -14.62 -2.10
CA TRP A 61 -5.52 -14.32 -3.37
C TRP A 61 -7.02 -14.01 -3.17
N GLN A 62 -7.60 -14.46 -2.06
CA GLN A 62 -8.98 -14.18 -1.66
C GLN A 62 -9.17 -12.75 -1.11
N ASP A 63 -8.09 -12.08 -0.72
CA ASP A 63 -8.14 -10.73 -0.14
C ASP A 63 -8.15 -9.62 -1.21
N ASN A 64 -8.30 -9.96 -2.49
CA ASN A 64 -8.21 -9.04 -3.63
C ASN A 64 -9.09 -7.78 -3.50
N ASN A 65 -10.22 -7.86 -2.80
CA ASN A 65 -11.10 -6.71 -2.58
C ASN A 65 -10.50 -5.67 -1.63
N LEU A 66 -9.54 -6.05 -0.79
CA LEU A 66 -8.76 -5.16 0.08
C LEU A 66 -7.48 -4.68 -0.62
N PHE A 67 -7.26 -5.03 -1.89
CA PHE A 67 -6.06 -4.64 -2.61
C PHE A 67 -6.13 -3.18 -3.02
N ILE A 68 -5.11 -2.42 -2.61
CA ILE A 68 -5.05 -0.99 -2.92
C ILE A 68 -4.77 -0.89 -4.41
N THR A 69 -5.69 -0.28 -5.16
CA THR A 69 -5.57 -0.10 -6.60
C THR A 69 -5.32 1.36 -6.98
N ARG A 70 -5.67 2.29 -6.10
CA ARG A 70 -5.49 3.73 -6.31
C ARG A 70 -5.05 4.42 -5.04
N THR A 71 -4.25 5.46 -5.22
CA THR A 71 -3.79 6.35 -4.17
C THR A 71 -3.93 7.79 -4.63
N LEU A 72 -4.40 8.66 -3.75
CA LEU A 72 -4.38 10.11 -3.94
C LEU A 72 -4.19 10.78 -2.59
N TYR A 73 -3.81 12.05 -2.57
CA TYR A 73 -3.75 12.80 -1.32
C TYR A 73 -4.40 14.16 -1.50
N ILE A 74 -4.96 14.66 -0.39
CA ILE A 74 -5.55 16.00 -0.30
C ILE A 74 -5.03 16.63 1.00
N GLY A 75 -4.33 17.76 0.89
CA GLY A 75 -3.64 18.35 2.04
C GLY A 75 -2.62 17.36 2.63
N ASN A 76 -2.73 17.10 3.94
CA ASN A 76 -1.83 16.19 4.67
C ASN A 76 -2.44 14.78 4.88
N VAL A 77 -3.39 14.37 4.05
CA VAL A 77 -4.07 13.07 4.16
C VAL A 77 -3.83 12.24 2.89
N LEU A 78 -3.30 11.03 3.08
CA LEU A 78 -3.20 10.00 2.05
C LEU A 78 -4.50 9.18 2.04
N TYR A 79 -5.10 9.06 0.88
CA TYR A 79 -6.25 8.20 0.63
C TYR A 79 -5.79 6.98 -0.17
N THR A 80 -6.03 5.79 0.36
CA THR A 80 -5.84 4.53 -0.34
C THR A 80 -7.20 3.91 -0.65
N ILE A 81 -7.36 3.43 -1.88
CA ILE A 81 -8.65 2.96 -2.39
C ILE A 81 -8.49 1.52 -2.88
N SER A 82 -9.34 0.63 -2.36
CA SER A 82 -9.56 -0.73 -2.85
C SER A 82 -11.00 -0.88 -3.34
N ASN A 83 -11.40 -2.09 -3.72
CA ASN A 83 -12.80 -2.37 -4.05
C ASN A 83 -13.71 -2.32 -2.82
N ASN A 84 -13.17 -2.57 -1.62
CA ASN A 84 -13.93 -2.65 -0.39
C ASN A 84 -14.07 -1.30 0.32
N MET A 85 -13.02 -0.48 0.32
CA MET A 85 -13.00 0.73 1.14
C MET A 85 -12.08 1.84 0.61
N VAL A 86 -12.36 3.05 1.09
CA VAL A 86 -11.42 4.16 1.10
C VAL A 86 -10.88 4.31 2.51
N GLN A 87 -9.56 4.27 2.67
CA GLN A 87 -8.89 4.49 3.96
C GLN A 87 -8.06 5.76 3.91
N MET A 88 -8.05 6.49 5.02
CA MET A 88 -7.31 7.74 5.22
C MET A 88 -6.15 7.48 6.17
N ASN A 89 -4.96 7.93 5.78
CA ASN A 89 -3.75 7.88 6.59
C ASN A 89 -3.12 9.26 6.67
N SER A 90 -2.57 9.62 7.84
CA SER A 90 -1.82 10.86 7.98
C SER A 90 -0.57 10.81 7.12
N LEU A 91 -0.31 11.85 6.33
CA LEU A 91 0.98 11.97 5.65
C LEU A 91 2.11 12.36 6.61
N SER A 92 1.90 12.62 7.91
CA SER A 92 3.04 12.81 8.84
C SER A 92 3.74 11.48 9.14
N ASP A 93 2.96 10.47 9.54
CA ASP A 93 3.43 9.23 10.17
C ASP A 93 2.75 7.97 9.63
N LEU A 94 1.87 8.10 8.63
CA LEU A 94 1.09 7.03 8.02
C LEU A 94 0.07 6.36 8.97
N SER A 95 -0.17 6.91 10.15
CA SER A 95 -1.23 6.45 11.05
C SER A 95 -2.60 6.53 10.38
N GLU A 96 -3.47 5.56 10.66
CA GLU A 96 -4.85 5.57 10.16
C GLU A 96 -5.64 6.70 10.83
N LEU A 97 -6.35 7.47 10.01
CA LEU A 97 -7.27 8.53 10.44
C LEU A 97 -8.74 8.08 10.38
N GLY A 98 -9.02 7.06 9.56
CA GLY A 98 -10.33 6.43 9.45
C GLY A 98 -10.56 5.82 8.06
N SER A 99 -11.72 5.19 7.88
CA SER A 99 -12.09 4.53 6.63
C SER A 99 -13.59 4.64 6.34
N VAL A 100 -13.95 4.43 5.09
CA VAL A 100 -15.33 4.39 4.59
C VAL A 100 -15.50 3.12 3.75
N SER A 101 -16.49 2.30 4.11
CA SER A 101 -16.92 1.14 3.32
C SER A 101 -17.54 1.59 1.99
N LEU A 102 -17.19 0.88 0.91
CA LEU A 102 -17.80 1.02 -0.42
C LEU A 102 -18.88 -0.05 -0.68
N ALA A 103 -19.09 -0.95 0.29
CA ALA A 103 -20.21 -1.90 0.36
C ALA A 103 -21.33 -1.37 1.25
#